data_AF-A0A6B2VE74-F1
#
_entry.id   AF-A0A6B2VE74-F1
#
_cell.length_a   1.000
_cell.length_b   1.000
_cell.length_c   1.000
_cell.angle_alpha   90.00
_cell.angle_beta   90.00
_cell.angle_gamma   90.00
#
_symmetry.space_group_name_H-M   'P 1'
#
loop_
_entity.id
_entity.type
_entity.pdbx_description
1 polymer ?
#
loop_
_entity_poly.entity_id
_entity_poly.type
_entity_poly.pdbx_seq_one_letter_code
_entity_poly.pdbx_strand_id
1 'polypeptide(L)' 'APWVRHASGQLGAEVAAAAAGLSVWPPEDAVAVDVSDLYEQLAERGYGYGPVFQGLRAVWRRGDEVFAEVALPAGEVESA' A
#
# COMPACT_ATOMS: atom_id res chain seq x y z
N ALA A 1 -21.20 22.23 16.01
CA ALA A 1 -19.77 22.50 16.22
C ALA A 1 -19.23 23.30 15.04
N PRO A 2 -18.20 24.14 15.21
CA PRO A 2 -17.58 24.85 14.08
C PRO A 2 -16.80 23.89 13.17
N TRP A 3 -16.63 24.27 11.91
CA TRP A 3 -15.81 23.52 10.95
C TRP A 3 -14.34 23.44 11.39
N VAL A 4 -13.72 22.28 11.19
CA VAL A 4 -12.31 22.03 11.46
C VAL A 4 -11.59 21.64 10.17
N ARG A 5 -10.48 22.31 9.86
CA ARG A 5 -9.64 22.01 8.69
C ARG A 5 -8.60 20.95 9.06
N HIS A 6 -8.73 19.74 8.49
CA HIS A 6 -7.80 18.63 8.72
C HIS A 6 -6.60 18.61 7.75
N ALA A 7 -6.78 19.09 6.52
CA ALA A 7 -5.73 19.17 5.52
C ALA A 7 -5.98 20.36 4.56
N SER A 8 -4.91 20.85 3.92
CA SER A 8 -4.97 21.85 2.84
C SER A 8 -3.76 21.71 1.92
N GLY A 9 -3.94 21.97 0.62
CA GLY A 9 -2.87 21.86 -0.36
C GLY A 9 -3.23 22.55 -1.68
N GLN A 10 -2.42 22.31 -2.72
CA GLN A 10 -2.61 22.83 -4.08
C GLN A 10 -2.55 21.67 -5.07
N LEU A 11 -3.32 21.78 -6.15
CA LEU A 11 -3.30 20.82 -7.27
C LEU A 11 -2.45 21.41 -8.40
N GLY A 12 -1.56 20.60 -8.97
CA GLY A 12 -0.73 20.94 -10.12
C GLY A 12 -1.19 20.26 -11.40
N ALA A 13 -0.57 20.62 -12.52
CA ALA A 13 -0.74 19.88 -13.77
C ALA A 13 -0.13 18.48 -13.67
N GLU A 14 -0.67 17.55 -14.45
CA GLU A 14 -0.11 16.21 -14.57
C GLU A 14 1.32 16.26 -15.13
N VAL A 15 2.22 15.52 -14.49
CA VAL A 15 3.60 15.35 -14.95
C VAL A 15 3.77 13.88 -15.32
N ALA A 16 4.33 13.63 -16.50
CA ALA A 16 4.60 12.28 -16.96
C ALA A 16 5.48 11.53 -15.93
N ALA A 17 5.01 10.40 -15.45
CA ALA A 17 5.76 9.56 -14.54
C ALA A 17 6.98 8.94 -15.25
N ALA A 18 8.11 8.88 -14.56
CA ALA A 18 9.22 8.04 -15.00
C ALA A 18 8.77 6.57 -14.97
N ALA A 19 9.13 5.80 -16.02
CA ALA A 19 8.81 4.39 -16.06
C ALA A 19 9.50 3.65 -14.90
N ALA A 20 8.71 3.09 -13.99
CA ALA A 20 9.20 2.51 -12.73
C ALA A 20 9.82 1.09 -12.88
N GLY A 21 10.24 0.67 -14.09
CA GLY A 21 10.89 -0.62 -14.29
C GLY A 21 10.06 -1.85 -13.87
N LEU A 22 8.73 -1.74 -13.84
CA LEU A 22 7.80 -2.79 -13.39
C LEU A 22 7.43 -3.82 -14.49
N SER A 23 8.23 -3.93 -15.55
CA SER A 23 7.96 -4.85 -16.66
C SER A 23 8.23 -6.32 -16.32
N VAL A 24 8.98 -6.59 -15.25
CA VAL A 24 9.26 -7.93 -14.71
C VAL A 24 8.79 -7.97 -13.26
N TRP A 25 8.00 -9.00 -12.91
CA TRP A 25 7.38 -9.11 -11.60
C TRP A 25 7.36 -10.56 -11.06
N PRO A 26 7.81 -10.81 -9.82
CA PRO A 26 8.53 -9.86 -8.95
C PRO A 26 9.86 -9.42 -9.57
N PRO A 27 10.42 -8.26 -9.17
CA PRO A 27 11.67 -7.78 -9.75
C PRO A 27 12.81 -8.79 -9.56
N GLU A 28 13.69 -8.88 -10.55
CA GLU A 28 14.90 -9.69 -10.44
C GLU A 28 15.75 -9.22 -9.23
N ASP A 29 16.40 -10.18 -8.58
CA ASP A 29 17.19 -10.02 -7.36
C ASP A 29 16.41 -9.52 -6.13
N ALA A 30 15.08 -9.46 -6.20
CA ALA A 30 14.25 -9.14 -5.05
C ALA A 30 13.96 -10.39 -4.20
N VAL A 31 14.15 -10.27 -2.88
CA VAL A 31 13.91 -11.34 -1.91
C VAL A 31 12.52 -11.18 -1.31
N ALA A 32 11.75 -12.27 -1.28
CA ALA A 32 10.43 -12.28 -0.64
C ALA A 32 10.55 -12.00 0.86
N VAL A 33 9.66 -11.15 1.37
CA VAL A 33 9.52 -10.83 2.78
C VAL A 33 8.29 -11.54 3.31
N ASP A 34 8.44 -12.32 4.37
CA ASP A 34 7.30 -12.93 5.04
C ASP A 34 6.49 -11.83 5.77
N VAL A 35 5.21 -11.75 5.42
CA VAL A 35 4.25 -10.77 5.94
C VAL A 35 3.03 -11.44 6.56
N SER A 36 3.08 -12.77 6.77
CA SER A 36 1.95 -13.57 7.25
C SER A 36 1.36 -13.02 8.56
N ASP A 37 2.22 -12.62 9.49
CA ASP A 37 1.81 -12.12 10.82
C ASP A 37 1.87 -10.58 10.92
N LEU A 38 2.00 -9.87 9.79
CA LEU A 38 2.22 -8.41 9.79
C LEU A 38 1.09 -7.66 10.50
N TYR A 39 -0.16 -7.95 10.14
CA TYR A 39 -1.31 -7.22 10.68
C TYR A 39 -1.59 -7.56 12.15
N GLU A 40 -1.26 -8.78 12.59
CA GLU A 40 -1.31 -9.16 14.01
C GLU A 40 -0.30 -8.34 14.82
N GLN A 41 0.96 -8.30 14.38
CA GLN A 41 2.00 -7.50 15.03
C GLN A 41 1.69 -5.99 15.04
N LEU A 42 1.02 -5.48 14.00
CA LEU A 42 0.56 -4.09 13.95
C LEU A 42 -0.58 -3.84 14.95
N ALA A 43 -1.52 -4.78 15.09
CA ALA A 43 -2.59 -4.69 16.06
C ALA A 43 -2.06 -4.68 17.51
N GLU A 44 -1.05 -5.50 17.82
CA GLU A 44 -0.37 -5.50 19.13
C GLU A 44 0.26 -4.13 19.47
N ARG A 45 0.66 -3.37 18.44
CA ARG A 45 1.22 -2.02 18.56
C ARG A 45 0.14 -0.92 18.57
N GLY A 46 -1.14 -1.28 18.55
CA GLY A 46 -2.28 -0.36 18.57
C GLY A 46 -2.81 0.03 17.19
N TYR A 47 -2.27 -0.54 16.10
CA TYR A 47 -2.74 -0.30 14.74
C TYR A 47 -3.75 -1.39 14.33
N GLY A 48 -5.00 -1.22 14.77
CA GLY A 48 -6.11 -2.12 14.46
C GLY A 48 -6.65 -1.94 13.05
N TYR A 49 -5.88 -2.32 12.03
CA TYR A 49 -6.34 -2.30 10.64
C TYR A 49 -7.48 -3.30 10.44
N GLY A 50 -8.67 -2.81 10.12
CA GLY A 50 -9.82 -3.66 9.78
C GLY A 50 -9.63 -4.36 8.43
N PRO A 51 -10.47 -5.37 8.10
CA PRO A 51 -10.29 -6.23 6.93
C PRO A 51 -10.12 -5.49 5.60
N VAL A 52 -10.82 -4.37 5.41
CA VAL A 52 -10.73 -3.53 4.20
C VAL A 52 -9.33 -2.91 4.02
N PHE A 53 -8.62 -2.66 5.11
CA PHE A 53 -7.26 -2.13 5.11
C PHE A 53 -6.18 -3.22 5.12
N GLN A 54 -6.57 -4.50 5.17
CA GLN A 54 -5.65 -5.64 5.11
C GLN A 54 -5.43 -6.13 3.66
N GLY A 55 -5.12 -5.21 2.76
CA GLY A 55 -4.99 -5.49 1.32
C GLY A 55 -3.61 -5.95 0.86
N LEU A 56 -2.62 -6.06 1.75
CA LEU A 56 -1.26 -6.49 1.40
C LEU A 56 -1.22 -8.00 1.13
N ARG A 57 -0.77 -8.40 -0.06
CA ARG A 57 -0.72 -9.81 -0.48
C ARG A 57 0.68 -10.40 -0.47
N ALA A 58 1.67 -9.62 -0.92
CA ALA A 58 3.05 -10.06 -0.99
C ALA A 58 3.99 -8.86 -0.97
N VAL A 59 5.20 -9.06 -0.44
CA VAL A 59 6.25 -8.03 -0.37
C VAL A 59 7.58 -8.65 -0.80
N TRP A 60 8.35 -7.88 -1.57
CA TRP A 60 9.73 -8.19 -1.93
C TRP A 60 10.63 -7.01 -1.63
N ARG A 61 11.90 -7.29 -1.32
CA ARG A 61 12.91 -6.27 -1.05
C ARG A 61 14.14 -6.47 -1.91
N ARG A 62 14.63 -5.39 -2.51
CA ARG A 62 15.90 -5.34 -3.25
C ARG A 62 16.71 -4.15 -2.77
N GLY A 63 17.76 -4.39 -1.97
CA GLY A 63 18.49 -3.32 -1.30
C GLY A 63 17.57 -2.49 -0.39
N ASP A 64 17.38 -1.22 -0.73
CA ASP A 64 16.49 -0.28 -0.03
C ASP A 64 15.11 -0.12 -0.69
N GLU A 65 14.89 -0.77 -1.84
CA GLU A 65 13.61 -0.77 -2.54
C GLU A 65 12.67 -1.82 -1.94
N VAL A 66 11.42 -1.43 -1.73
CA VAL A 66 10.33 -2.32 -1.30
C VAL A 66 9.27 -2.36 -2.38
N PHE A 67 8.93 -3.57 -2.80
CA PHE A 67 7.91 -3.87 -3.78
C PHE A 67 6.78 -4.60 -3.10
N ALA A 68 5.53 -4.28 -3.43
CA ALA A 68 4.37 -4.90 -2.81
C ALA A 68 3.25 -5.15 -3.82
N GLU A 69 2.58 -6.27 -3.66
CA GLU A 69 1.25 -6.48 -4.23
C GLU A 69 0.21 -6.05 -3.20
N VAL A 70 -0.60 -5.07 -3.57
CA VAL A 70 -1.70 -4.57 -2.73
C VAL A 70 -2.97 -4.55 -3.56
N ALA A 71 -4.03 -5.17 -3.04
CA ALA A 71 -5.34 -5.11 -3.65
C ALA A 71 -6.41 -5.17 -2.57
N LEU A 72 -7.53 -4.50 -2.81
CA LEU A 72 -8.67 -4.56 -1.92
C LEU A 72 -9.20 -6.00 -1.80
N PRO A 73 -9.77 -6.38 -0.65
CA PRO A 73 -10.49 -7.64 -0.50
C PRO A 73 -11.62 -7.74 -1.54
N ALA A 74 -11.87 -8.93 -2.07
CA ALA A 74 -12.96 -9.15 -3.02
C ALA A 74 -14.31 -8.98 -2.30
N GLY A 75 -14.94 -7.81 -2.43
CA GLY A 75 -16.20 -7.49 -1.76
C GLY A 75 -16.62 -6.02 -1.86
N GLU A 76 -15.68 -5.09 -2.08
CA GLU A 76 -15.98 -3.66 -2.24
C GLU A 76 -15.65 -3.19 -3.66
N VAL A 77 -16.66 -3.29 -4.52
CA VAL A 77 -16.80 -2.41 -5.68
C VAL A 77 -17.54 -1.16 -5.19
N GLU A 78 -16.97 0.02 -5.47
CA GLU A 78 -17.64 1.30 -5.24
C GLU A 78 -18.97 1.29 -6.00
N SER A 79 -20.09 1.25 -5.27
CA SER A 79 -21.40 1.51 -5.84
C SER A 79 -21.44 3.01 -6.17
N ALA A 80 -21.33 3.33 -7.46
CA ALA A 80 -21.58 4.66 -8.00
C ALA A 80 -23.05 5.10 -7.82
#